data_AF-A0A016SFQ4-F1
#
_entry.id   AF-A0A016SFQ4-F1
#
_cell.length_a   1.000
_cell.length_b   1.000
_cell.length_c   1.000
_cell.angle_alpha   90.00
_cell.angle_beta   90.00
_cell.angle_gamma   90.00
#
_symmetry.space_group_name_H-M   'P 1'
#
loop_
_entity.id
_entity.type
_entity.pdbx_description
1 polymer ?
#
loop_
_entity_poly.entity_id
_entity_poly.type
_entity_poly.pdbx_seq_one_letter_code
_entity_poly.pdbx_strand_id
1 'polypeptide(L)'
;MRLLATLLLLSSCAVRISLATVKCYCTDDHCVPYGACDGAVCLVGILRENNQVIRTCGSRPLGCHRFSRYWREGYWDEDDRWTDLCACDQPFCNTFSYLRSHTSQRRETHHPDDVPLVFERVDRPDDGMPPPEQPPVTVSSLLTVLLVVVPLTVGAATVMVVAFNYYCHLC
;
A
#
# COMPACT_ATOMS: atom_id res chain seq x y z
N MET A 1 0.09 15.13 -43.70
CA MET A 1 0.71 15.61 -42.44
C MET A 1 -0.23 15.55 -41.23
N ARG A 2 -1.50 15.96 -41.32
CA ARG A 2 -2.46 15.92 -40.19
C ARG A 2 -2.82 14.51 -39.69
N LEU A 3 -2.95 13.53 -40.60
CA LEU A 3 -3.25 12.13 -40.25
C LEU A 3 -2.10 11.40 -39.54
N LEU A 4 -0.86 11.71 -39.90
CA LEU A 4 0.34 11.15 -39.25
C LEU A 4 0.49 11.69 -37.83
N ALA A 5 0.22 12.98 -37.63
CA ALA A 5 0.24 13.60 -36.29
C ALA A 5 -0.84 13.00 -35.37
N THR A 6 -2.06 12.77 -35.86
CA THR A 6 -3.12 12.12 -35.06
C THR A 6 -2.78 10.67 -34.72
N LEU A 7 -2.23 9.90 -35.66
CA LEU A 7 -1.77 8.52 -35.40
C LEU A 7 -0.62 8.46 -34.38
N LEU A 8 0.31 9.40 -34.43
CA LEU A 8 1.40 9.53 -33.44
C LEU A 8 0.90 9.96 -32.05
N LEU A 9 -0.11 10.84 -31.98
CA LEU A 9 -0.76 11.27 -30.72
C LEU A 9 -1.61 10.15 -30.09
N LEU A 10 -2.31 9.36 -30.91
CA LEU A 10 -3.03 8.16 -30.44
C LEU A 10 -2.05 7.06 -30.01
N SER A 11 -0.93 6.90 -30.72
CA SER A 11 0.15 5.97 -30.36
C SER A 11 0.88 6.35 -29.07
N SER A 12 1.08 7.64 -28.79
CA SER A 12 1.73 8.08 -27.54
C SER A 12 0.80 8.01 -26.33
N CYS A 13 -0.52 8.14 -26.54
CA CYS A 13 -1.52 7.92 -25.49
C CYS A 13 -1.69 6.44 -25.14
N ALA A 14 -1.45 5.53 -26.08
CA ALA A 14 -1.61 4.08 -25.88
C ALA A 14 -0.47 3.39 -25.09
N VAL A 15 0.67 4.06 -24.83
CA VAL A 15 1.91 3.38 -24.39
C VAL A 15 2.23 3.54 -22.89
N ARG A 16 1.32 4.07 -22.07
CA ARG A 16 1.57 4.18 -20.61
C ARG A 16 0.42 3.63 -19.76
N ILE A 17 -0.06 2.43 -20.08
CA ILE A 17 -0.70 1.60 -19.06
C ILE A 17 0.45 0.99 -18.24
N SER A 18 1.06 1.79 -17.36
CA SER A 18 1.82 1.21 -16.26
C SER A 18 0.80 0.46 -15.41
N LEU A 19 0.79 -0.86 -15.45
CA LEU A 19 0.20 -1.65 -14.37
C LEU A 19 0.88 -1.14 -13.10
N ALA A 20 0.13 -0.42 -12.26
CA ALA A 20 0.64 0.09 -11.01
C ALA A 20 0.93 -1.12 -10.11
N THR A 21 2.19 -1.54 -10.06
CA THR A 21 2.65 -2.60 -9.17
C THR A 21 3.02 -1.98 -7.83
N VAL A 22 2.46 -2.50 -6.74
CA VAL A 22 2.81 -2.13 -5.38
C VAL A 22 3.94 -3.03 -4.87
N LYS A 23 4.91 -2.42 -4.17
CA LYS A 23 6.02 -3.12 -3.53
C LYS A 23 5.63 -3.55 -2.12
N CYS A 24 5.81 -4.82 -1.79
CA CYS A 24 5.34 -5.43 -0.55
C CYS A 24 6.49 -6.09 0.21
N TYR A 25 6.34 -6.24 1.54
CA TYR A 25 7.20 -7.16 2.28
C TYR A 25 6.89 -8.58 1.88
N CYS A 26 7.91 -9.41 1.75
CA CYS A 26 7.73 -10.82 1.45
C CYS A 26 8.57 -11.71 2.36
N THR A 27 7.92 -12.72 2.92
CA THR A 27 8.52 -13.73 3.80
C THR A 27 8.36 -15.15 3.25
N ASP A 28 7.88 -15.27 2.01
CA ASP A 28 7.80 -16.53 1.28
C ASP A 28 9.20 -16.93 0.77
N ASP A 29 9.43 -18.23 0.59
CA ASP A 29 10.70 -18.78 0.11
C ASP A 29 11.06 -18.28 -1.30
N HIS A 30 10.04 -17.87 -2.06
CA HIS A 30 10.19 -17.31 -3.41
C HIS A 30 10.76 -15.88 -3.44
N CYS A 31 10.97 -15.24 -2.29
CA CYS A 31 11.32 -13.82 -2.18
C CYS A 31 12.78 -13.54 -1.78
N VAL A 32 13.65 -14.52 -1.93
CA VAL A 32 15.11 -14.40 -1.72
C VAL A 32 15.74 -13.73 -2.96
N PRO A 33 16.66 -12.76 -2.83
CA PRO A 33 17.38 -12.33 -1.61
C PRO A 33 16.84 -11.06 -0.93
N TYR A 34 15.85 -10.37 -1.52
CA TYR A 34 15.50 -9.00 -1.13
C TYR A 34 14.34 -8.88 -0.12
N GLY A 35 13.66 -9.98 0.23
CA GLY A 35 12.56 -9.97 1.20
C GLY A 35 11.38 -9.08 0.77
N ALA A 36 11.25 -8.85 -0.53
CA ALA A 36 10.26 -7.97 -1.13
C ALA A 36 9.81 -8.52 -2.48
N CYS A 37 8.55 -8.24 -2.82
CA CYS A 37 7.95 -8.60 -4.11
C CYS A 37 7.16 -7.41 -4.65
N ASP A 38 6.92 -7.40 -5.96
CA ASP A 38 6.05 -6.43 -6.62
C ASP A 38 4.78 -7.15 -7.11
N GLY A 39 3.61 -6.61 -6.81
CA GLY A 39 2.32 -7.24 -7.14
C GLY A 39 1.17 -6.25 -7.32
N ALA A 40 -0.04 -6.74 -7.51
CA ALA A 40 -1.23 -5.89 -7.58
C ALA A 40 -1.67 -5.40 -6.20
N VAL A 41 -1.59 -6.28 -5.20
CA VAL A 41 -1.84 -5.96 -3.78
C VAL A 41 -0.82 -6.68 -2.88
N CYS A 42 -0.61 -6.12 -1.70
CA CYS A 42 0.16 -6.75 -0.64
C CYS A 42 -0.73 -7.58 0.27
N LEU A 43 -0.28 -8.78 0.60
CA LEU A 43 -0.97 -9.72 1.48
C LEU A 43 -0.21 -9.89 2.80
N VAL A 44 -0.96 -9.96 3.89
CA VAL A 44 -0.46 -10.40 5.20
C VAL A 44 -1.51 -11.29 5.85
N GLY A 45 -1.09 -12.45 6.35
CA GLY A 45 -1.99 -13.37 7.01
C GLY A 45 -1.29 -14.30 7.98
N ILE A 46 -2.09 -15.01 8.77
CA ILE A 46 -1.63 -16.04 9.70
C ILE A 46 -2.01 -17.40 9.14
N LEU A 47 -1.01 -18.27 8.95
CA LEU A 47 -1.22 -19.65 8.56
C LEU A 47 -1.93 -20.43 9.66
N ARG A 48 -2.89 -21.27 9.28
CA ARG A 48 -3.71 -22.08 10.17
C ARG A 48 -2.95 -23.23 10.81
N GLU A 49 -1.98 -23.79 10.09
CA GLU A 49 -1.23 -24.97 10.50
C GLU A 49 -0.23 -24.67 11.63
N ASN A 50 0.51 -23.56 11.52
CA ASN A 50 1.64 -23.24 12.39
C ASN A 50 1.57 -21.86 13.03
N ASN A 51 0.49 -21.11 12.82
CA ASN A 51 0.31 -19.73 13.30
C ASN A 51 1.40 -18.76 12.83
N GLN A 52 2.14 -19.11 11.78
CA GLN A 52 3.18 -18.26 11.23
C GLN A 52 2.56 -17.10 10.45
N VAL A 53 3.14 -15.92 10.61
CA VAL A 53 2.77 -14.74 9.82
C VAL A 53 3.50 -14.80 8.49
N ILE A 54 2.74 -14.85 7.40
CA ILE A 54 3.29 -14.79 6.04
C ILE A 54 2.88 -13.48 5.39
N ARG A 55 3.84 -12.88 4.69
CA ARG A 55 3.68 -11.68 3.89
C ARG A 55 4.08 -12.01 2.45
N THR A 56 3.28 -11.60 1.49
CA THR A 56 3.56 -11.84 0.08
C THR A 56 2.78 -10.87 -0.81
N CYS A 57 2.96 -10.98 -2.11
CA CYS A 57 2.19 -10.28 -3.12
C CYS A 57 1.06 -11.17 -3.64
N GLY A 58 -0.04 -10.57 -4.06
CA GLY A 58 -1.12 -11.33 -4.68
C GLY A 58 -2.09 -10.46 -5.45
N SER A 59 -3.26 -11.04 -5.72
CA SER A 59 -4.34 -10.44 -6.52
C SER A 59 -5.70 -10.51 -5.81
N ARG A 60 -5.71 -10.72 -4.49
CA ARG A 60 -6.95 -10.77 -3.71
C ARG A 60 -7.59 -9.38 -3.58
N PRO A 61 -8.93 -9.30 -3.44
CA PRO A 61 -9.60 -8.03 -3.21
C PRO A 61 -9.14 -7.40 -1.90
N LEU A 62 -9.14 -6.06 -1.86
CA LEU A 62 -8.74 -5.29 -0.67
C LEU A 62 -9.65 -5.60 0.52
N GLY A 63 -9.06 -5.56 1.72
CA GLY A 63 -9.77 -5.80 2.97
C GLY A 63 -9.27 -7.04 3.72
N CYS A 64 -9.90 -7.29 4.87
CA CYS A 64 -9.51 -8.35 5.79
C CYS A 64 -10.60 -9.41 5.94
N HIS A 65 -10.22 -10.66 5.73
CA HIS A 65 -11.08 -11.82 5.87
C HIS A 65 -10.54 -12.73 6.96
N ARG A 66 -11.46 -13.11 7.86
CA ARG A 66 -11.21 -14.15 8.86
C ARG A 66 -11.90 -15.42 8.42
N PHE A 67 -11.12 -16.44 8.10
CA PHE A 67 -11.60 -17.76 7.74
C PHE A 67 -11.93 -18.52 9.03
N SER A 68 -13.04 -18.15 9.66
CA SER A 68 -13.60 -18.90 10.78
C SER A 68 -14.29 -20.15 10.26
N ARG A 69 -14.28 -21.22 11.07
CA ARG A 69 -14.84 -22.56 10.83
C ARG A 69 -16.37 -22.59 10.59
N TYR A 70 -16.99 -21.44 10.36
CA TYR A 70 -18.44 -21.25 10.24
C TYR A 70 -18.73 -20.09 9.27
N TRP A 71 -18.71 -20.37 7.97
CA TRP A 71 -19.36 -19.53 6.96
C TRP A 71 -20.07 -20.41 5.92
N ARG A 72 -21.41 -20.34 6.01
CA ARG A 72 -22.42 -20.35 4.95
C ARG A 72 -22.04 -21.04 3.62
N GLU A 73 -22.63 -22.22 3.44
CA GLU A 73 -22.98 -22.92 2.20
C GLU A 73 -22.77 -22.10 0.90
N GLY A 74 -21.74 -22.44 0.12
CA GLY A 74 -21.72 -22.10 -1.32
C GLY A 74 -20.42 -21.65 -1.99
N TYR A 75 -19.28 -21.52 -1.31
CA TYR A 75 -18.02 -21.17 -1.99
C TYR A 75 -16.82 -21.82 -1.30
N TRP A 76 -16.18 -22.79 -1.98
CA TRP A 76 -14.92 -23.38 -1.54
C TRP A 76 -13.81 -22.43 -1.96
N ASP A 77 -13.28 -21.65 -1.02
CA ASP A 77 -12.01 -20.97 -1.26
C ASP A 77 -10.92 -22.03 -1.06
N GLU A 78 -10.12 -22.35 -2.09
CA GLU A 78 -9.01 -23.31 -2.00
C GLU A 78 -7.92 -22.89 -0.99
N ASP A 79 -8.05 -21.68 -0.43
CA ASP A 79 -7.15 -21.03 0.51
C ASP A 79 -7.50 -21.31 1.99
N ASP A 80 -7.85 -22.56 2.32
CA ASP A 80 -8.10 -23.05 3.71
C ASP A 80 -6.85 -23.02 4.61
N ARG A 81 -5.75 -22.51 4.07
CA ARG A 81 -4.45 -22.36 4.73
C ARG A 81 -4.41 -21.18 5.71
N TRP A 82 -5.29 -20.20 5.57
CA TRP A 82 -5.23 -18.96 6.35
C TRP A 82 -6.25 -18.95 7.48
N THR A 83 -5.87 -18.43 8.65
CA THR A 83 -6.81 -18.13 9.74
C THR A 83 -7.37 -16.71 9.57
N ASP A 84 -6.46 -15.76 9.34
CA ASP A 84 -6.75 -14.36 9.05
C ASP A 84 -5.89 -13.96 7.85
N LEU A 85 -6.48 -13.22 6.90
CA LEU A 85 -5.80 -12.73 5.71
C LEU A 85 -6.29 -11.32 5.39
N CYS A 86 -5.36 -10.41 5.15
CA CYS A 86 -5.62 -9.03 4.79
C CYS A 86 -4.89 -8.65 3.50
N ALA A 87 -5.54 -7.84 2.68
CA ALA A 87 -5.01 -7.27 1.44
C ALA A 87 -5.05 -5.74 1.47
N CYS A 88 -3.95 -5.10 1.05
CA CYS A 88 -3.79 -3.64 0.99
C CYS A 88 -2.96 -3.21 -0.25
N ASP A 89 -3.13 -1.96 -0.69
CA ASP A 89 -2.58 -1.43 -1.96
C ASP A 89 -1.50 -0.35 -1.78
N GLN A 90 -1.13 -0.02 -0.54
CA GLN A 90 -0.06 0.93 -0.25
C GLN A 90 1.31 0.23 -0.23
N PRO A 91 2.40 0.90 -0.64
CA PRO A 91 3.74 0.31 -0.59
C PRO A 91 4.10 -0.09 0.85
N PHE A 92 4.55 -1.33 1.02
CA PHE A 92 4.96 -1.93 2.29
C PHE A 92 3.86 -1.91 3.39
N CYS A 93 2.58 -1.91 2.99
CA CYS A 93 1.45 -1.84 3.91
C CYS A 93 1.20 -3.12 4.71
N ASN A 94 1.68 -4.28 4.21
CA ASN A 94 1.42 -5.62 4.75
C ASN A 94 2.24 -5.93 6.02
N THR A 95 2.25 -4.99 6.95
CA THR A 95 2.87 -5.10 8.26
C THR A 95 2.00 -5.94 9.20
N PHE A 96 2.63 -6.45 10.26
CA PHE A 96 1.88 -7.15 11.29
C PHE A 96 0.94 -6.23 12.09
N SER A 97 1.28 -4.95 12.22
CA SER A 97 0.43 -3.93 12.84
C SER A 97 -0.87 -3.75 12.07
N TYR A 98 -0.80 -3.72 10.73
CA TYR A 98 -1.98 -3.64 9.86
C TYR A 98 -2.92 -4.83 10.06
N LEU A 99 -2.38 -6.06 10.09
CA LEU A 99 -3.16 -7.27 10.35
C LEU A 99 -3.88 -7.20 11.72
N ARG A 100 -3.16 -6.79 12.77
CA ARG A 100 -3.72 -6.74 14.13
C ARG A 100 -4.81 -5.69 14.30
N SER A 101 -4.63 -4.48 13.75
CA SER A 101 -5.62 -3.42 13.89
C SER A 101 -6.94 -3.77 13.21
N HIS A 102 -6.89 -4.44 12.05
CA HIS A 102 -8.10 -4.78 11.30
C HIS A 102 -8.79 -6.05 11.83
N THR A 103 -8.05 -6.98 12.42
CA THR A 103 -8.62 -8.16 13.07
C THR A 103 -9.24 -7.83 14.44
N SER A 104 -8.69 -6.86 15.19
CA SER A 104 -9.28 -6.38 16.45
C SER A 104 -10.56 -5.58 16.23
N GLN A 105 -10.56 -4.66 15.26
CA GLN A 105 -11.70 -3.76 15.00
C GLN A 105 -12.97 -4.51 14.57
N ARG A 106 -12.83 -5.63 13.84
CA ARG A 106 -13.99 -6.46 13.48
C ARG A 106 -14.67 -7.10 14.70
N ARG A 107 -13.94 -7.37 15.78
CA ARG A 107 -14.52 -7.97 17.00
C ARG A 107 -15.52 -7.03 17.69
N GLU A 108 -15.36 -5.71 17.50
CA GLU A 108 -16.23 -4.70 18.11
C GLU A 108 -17.54 -4.46 17.33
N THR A 109 -17.73 -5.07 16.15
CA THR A 109 -18.95 -4.89 15.33
C THR A 109 -20.01 -5.98 15.55
N HIS A 110 -19.88 -6.80 16.59
CA HIS A 110 -20.92 -7.72 17.03
C HIS A 110 -21.21 -7.53 18.53
N HIS A 111 -22.43 -7.04 18.80
CA HIS A 111 -23.12 -6.90 20.09
C HIS A 111 -22.98 -5.54 20.83
N PRO A 112 -24.10 -4.82 21.09
CA PRO A 112 -24.09 -3.52 21.77
C PRO A 112 -24.01 -3.61 23.31
N ASP A 113 -23.86 -4.80 23.91
CA ASP A 113 -23.94 -5.00 25.37
C ASP A 113 -22.62 -5.43 26.04
N ASP A 114 -21.50 -5.48 25.30
CA ASP A 114 -20.22 -5.80 25.92
C ASP A 114 -19.51 -4.52 26.37
N VAL A 115 -19.67 -4.22 27.66
CA VAL A 115 -18.87 -3.25 28.42
C VAL A 115 -17.40 -3.36 27.97
N PRO A 116 -16.77 -2.26 27.53
CA PRO A 116 -15.40 -2.32 27.07
C PRO A 116 -14.54 -2.72 28.26
N LEU A 117 -14.00 -3.95 28.24
CA LEU A 117 -12.88 -4.32 29.07
C LEU A 117 -11.67 -3.56 28.52
N VAL A 118 -11.62 -2.28 28.88
CA VAL A 118 -10.43 -1.45 28.85
C VAL A 118 -9.41 -2.21 29.69
N PHE A 119 -8.43 -2.81 29.03
CA PHE A 119 -7.19 -3.18 29.70
C PHE A 119 -6.49 -1.87 30.05
N GLU A 120 -6.91 -1.27 31.15
CA GLU A 120 -6.14 -0.28 31.87
C GLU A 120 -4.84 -1.02 32.24
N ARG A 121 -3.74 -0.56 31.64
CA ARG A 121 -2.41 -1.05 32.01
C ARG A 121 -2.29 -0.72 33.49
N VAL A 122 -2.20 -1.74 34.34
CA VAL A 122 -1.85 -1.56 35.74
C VAL A 122 -0.53 -0.80 35.75
N ASP A 123 -0.61 0.49 36.10
CA ASP A 123 0.53 1.38 36.23
C ASP A 123 1.53 0.74 37.17
N ARG A 124 2.69 0.42 36.62
CA ARG A 124 3.90 0.11 37.39
C ARG A 124 4.27 1.39 38.15
N PRO A 125 4.71 1.31 39.43
CA PRO A 125 4.97 2.50 40.22
C PRO A 125 5.91 3.48 39.52
N ASP A 126 5.50 4.74 39.58
CA ASP A 126 6.15 5.96 39.13
C ASP A 126 7.62 6.03 39.59
N ASP A 127 8.55 5.69 38.69
CA ASP A 127 9.96 6.08 38.80
C ASP A 127 10.22 7.08 37.67
N GLY A 128 10.22 8.36 38.04
CA GLY A 128 10.28 9.50 37.14
C GLY A 128 11.37 9.40 36.08
N MET A 129 10.94 9.41 34.82
CA MET A 129 11.80 9.68 33.66
C MET A 129 10.99 10.53 32.67
N PRO A 130 11.52 11.69 32.20
CA PRO A 130 10.79 12.54 31.27
C PRO A 130 10.51 11.81 29.95
N PRO A 131 9.38 12.11 29.28
CA PRO A 131 9.00 11.46 28.03
C PRO A 131 10.03 11.75 26.94
N PRO A 132 10.39 10.77 26.08
CA PRO A 132 11.13 11.06 24.87
C PRO A 132 10.25 11.92 23.96
N GLU A 133 10.75 13.12 23.61
CA GLU A 133 10.18 13.96 22.57
C GLU A 133 10.00 13.12 21.30
N GLN A 134 8.74 12.87 20.93
CA GLN A 134 8.40 12.33 19.61
C GLN A 134 8.67 13.41 18.57
N PRO A 135 9.55 13.19 17.57
CA PRO A 135 9.64 14.11 16.45
C PRO A 135 8.37 14.03 15.60
N PRO A 136 7.79 15.17 15.19
CA PRO A 136 6.63 15.19 14.32
C PRO A 136 6.99 14.64 12.93
N VAL A 137 6.32 13.56 12.54
CA VAL A 137 6.31 12.99 11.19
C VAL A 137 5.53 13.90 10.22
N THR A 138 6.10 15.03 9.82
CA THR A 138 5.49 15.94 8.83
C THR A 138 6.49 16.53 7.82
N VAL A 139 7.64 15.90 7.58
CA VAL A 139 8.66 16.46 6.64
C VAL A 139 8.56 15.89 5.21
N SER A 140 7.70 14.92 4.93
CA SER A 140 7.74 14.19 3.65
C SER A 140 7.00 14.84 2.47
N SER A 141 6.29 15.95 2.67
CA SER A 141 5.45 16.58 1.63
C SER A 141 6.20 17.66 0.83
N LEU A 142 6.99 18.52 1.49
CA LEU A 142 7.61 19.68 0.84
C LEU A 142 8.85 19.30 0.01
N LEU A 143 9.66 18.34 0.50
CA LEU A 143 10.86 17.88 -0.20
C LEU A 143 10.53 17.19 -1.53
N THR A 144 9.46 16.38 -1.54
CA THR A 144 8.97 15.69 -2.74
C THR A 144 8.44 16.68 -3.77
N VAL A 145 7.71 17.72 -3.34
CA VAL A 145 7.25 18.80 -4.22
C VAL A 145 8.46 19.54 -4.82
N LEU A 146 9.46 19.87 -4.01
CA LEU A 146 10.63 20.63 -4.46
C LEU A 146 11.53 19.84 -5.42
N LEU A 147 11.69 18.54 -5.19
CA LEU A 147 12.54 17.68 -6.02
C LEU A 147 11.88 17.21 -7.32
N VAL A 148 10.55 17.14 -7.38
CA VAL A 148 9.84 16.59 -8.55
C VAL A 148 9.14 17.67 -9.36
N VAL A 149 8.40 18.57 -8.70
CA VAL A 149 7.56 19.56 -9.40
C VAL A 149 8.41 20.68 -9.99
N VAL A 150 9.43 21.15 -9.27
CA VAL A 150 10.28 22.25 -9.74
C VAL A 150 11.12 21.83 -10.96
N PRO A 151 11.82 20.68 -11.00
CA PRO A 151 12.56 20.30 -12.20
C PRO A 151 11.65 20.01 -13.41
N LEU A 152 10.47 19.41 -13.19
CA LEU A 152 9.52 19.16 -14.27
C LEU A 152 8.96 20.45 -14.88
N THR A 153 8.60 21.42 -14.04
CA THR A 153 8.05 22.71 -14.51
C THR A 153 9.10 23.55 -15.23
N VAL A 154 10.34 23.60 -14.72
CA VAL A 154 11.46 24.29 -15.38
C VAL A 154 11.81 23.61 -16.71
N GLY A 155 11.83 22.27 -16.73
CA GLY A 155 12.03 21.50 -17.97
C GLY A 155 10.95 21.78 -19.02
N ALA A 156 9.67 21.80 -18.62
CA ALA A 156 8.58 22.11 -19.55
C ALA A 156 8.66 23.55 -20.08
N ALA A 157 8.95 24.53 -19.22
CA ALA A 157 9.05 25.94 -19.63
C ALA A 157 10.20 26.18 -20.62
N THR A 158 11.37 25.56 -20.38
CA THR A 158 12.53 25.70 -21.28
C THR A 158 12.27 25.10 -22.65
N VAL A 159 11.65 23.92 -22.73
CA VAL A 159 11.26 23.29 -24.01
C VAL A 159 10.27 24.17 -24.77
N MET A 160 9.29 24.76 -24.07
CA MET A 160 8.32 25.66 -24.68
C MET A 160 9.01 26.92 -25.26
N VAL A 161 9.91 27.56 -24.52
CA VAL A 161 10.63 28.76 -24.99
C VAL A 161 11.51 28.44 -26.20
N VAL A 162 12.24 27.32 -26.19
CA VAL A 162 13.06 26.90 -27.33
C VAL A 162 12.20 26.59 -28.55
N ALA A 163 11.08 25.90 -28.36
CA ALA A 163 10.14 25.61 -29.44
C ALA A 163 9.55 26.91 -30.02
N PHE A 164 9.04 27.82 -29.19
CA PHE A 164 8.54 29.11 -29.65
C PHE A 164 9.61 29.91 -30.38
N ASN A 165 10.85 29.95 -29.88
CA ASN A 165 11.95 30.62 -30.55
C ASN A 165 12.24 29.99 -31.93
N TYR A 166 12.29 28.66 -32.01
CA TYR A 166 12.51 27.94 -33.26
C TYR A 166 11.38 28.16 -34.26
N TYR A 167 10.11 28.06 -33.83
CA TYR A 167 8.96 28.27 -34.71
C TYR A 167 8.79 29.73 -35.13
N CYS A 168 9.14 30.70 -34.29
CA CYS A 168 9.13 32.11 -34.65
C CYS A 168 10.28 32.49 -35.61
N HIS A 169 11.39 31.74 -35.60
CA HIS A 169 12.53 31.96 -36.50
C HIS A 169 12.37 31.24 -37.87
N LEU A 170 11.31 30.43 -38.02
CA LEU A 170 10.94 29.73 -39.26
C LEU A 170 9.85 30.46 -40.08
N CYS A 171 9.33 31.59 -39.58
CA CYS A 171 8.48 32.53 -40.31
C CYS A 171 9.31 33.70 -40.83
#